data_AF-A0A9E1KKI3-F1
#
_entry.id   AF-A0A9E1KKI3-F1
#
_cell.length_a   1.000
_cell.length_b   1.000
_cell.length_c   1.000
_cell.angle_alpha   90.00
_cell.angle_beta   90.00
_cell.angle_gamma   90.00
#
_symmetry.space_group_name_H-M   'P 1'
#
loop_
_entity.id
_entity.type
_entity.pdbx_description
1 polymer ?
#
loop_
_entity_poly.entity_id
_entity_poly.type
_entity_poly.pdbx_seq_one_letter_code
_entity_poly.pdbx_strand_id
1 'polypeptide(L)'
;SSPNSTPVVAMKNRQLHVVGLKEGRWVMETLDWDTGKTRAVYTLGSSARFNPIMLALQILPNGDPIFATFGGIMHLKLGHL
;
A
#
# COMPACT_ATOMS: atom_id res chain seq x y z
N SER A 1 17.98 3.33 -4.22
CA SER A 1 16.53 3.56 -4.34
C SER A 1 15.83 2.30 -3.86
N SER A 2 14.98 2.40 -2.83
CA SER A 2 14.12 1.28 -2.41
C SER A 2 12.76 1.48 -3.07
N PRO A 3 12.29 0.58 -3.95
CA PRO A 3 11.01 0.73 -4.64
C PRO A 3 9.82 0.34 -3.73
N ASN A 4 9.92 0.58 -2.43
CA ASN A 4 8.84 0.30 -1.47
C ASN A 4 8.45 1.56 -0.69
N SER A 5 7.20 1.61 -0.25
CA SER A 5 6.79 2.55 0.78
C SER A 5 7.31 2.08 2.14
N THR A 6 7.45 3.00 3.09
CA THR A 6 7.44 2.62 4.50
C THR A 6 6.11 1.91 4.78
N PRO A 7 6.11 0.68 5.32
CA PRO A 7 4.89 -0.05 5.63
C PRO A 7 4.04 0.66 6.69
N VAL A 8 2.72 0.38 6.70
CA VAL A 8 1.83 0.83 7.79
C VAL A 8 1.09 -0.34 8.39
N VAL A 9 0.93 -0.32 9.71
CA VAL A 9 0.21 -1.34 10.46
C VAL A 9 -1.18 -0.82 10.83
N ALA A 10 -2.22 -1.50 10.38
CA ALA A 10 -3.58 -1.32 10.86
C ALA A 10 -3.84 -2.26 12.04
N MET A 11 -3.49 -1.80 13.25
CA MET A 11 -3.49 -2.62 14.46
C MET A 11 -4.84 -3.26 14.80
N LYS A 12 -5.96 -2.56 14.54
CA LYS A 12 -7.32 -3.05 14.81
C LYS A 12 -7.58 -4.42 14.17
N ASN A 13 -7.08 -4.62 12.96
CA ASN A 13 -7.35 -5.82 12.16
C ASN A 13 -6.10 -6.70 11.98
N ARG A 14 -4.99 -6.34 12.64
CA ARG A 14 -3.68 -7.00 12.56
C ARG A 14 -3.20 -7.14 11.12
N GLN A 15 -3.27 -6.04 10.38
CA GLN A 15 -2.87 -5.98 8.97
C GLN A 15 -1.63 -5.11 8.80
N LEU A 16 -0.72 -5.55 7.93
CA LEU A 16 0.44 -4.79 7.46
C LEU A 16 0.22 -4.45 5.99
N HIS A 17 0.30 -3.18 5.65
CA HIS A 17 0.12 -2.72 4.28
C HIS A 17 1.44 -2.21 3.70
N VAL A 18 1.76 -2.64 2.48
CA VAL A 18 2.98 -2.29 1.75
C VAL A 18 2.64 -1.95 0.31
N VAL A 19 3.25 -0.89 -0.22
CA VAL A 19 3.30 -0.65 -1.67
C VAL A 19 4.65 -1.10 -2.20
N GLY A 20 4.65 -1.88 -3.27
CA GLY A 20 5.86 -2.41 -3.89
C GLY A 20 5.62 -2.90 -5.31
N LEU A 21 6.58 -3.67 -5.84
CA LEU A 21 6.51 -4.26 -7.18
C LEU A 21 6.30 -5.77 -7.11
N LYS A 22 5.38 -6.28 -7.92
CA LYS A 22 5.16 -7.72 -8.14
C LYS A 22 4.96 -7.94 -9.64
N GLU A 23 5.77 -8.84 -10.23
CA GLU A 23 5.71 -9.16 -11.66
C GLU A 23 5.74 -7.92 -12.59
N GLY A 24 6.58 -6.93 -12.26
CA GLY A 24 6.74 -5.69 -13.03
C GLY A 24 5.57 -4.70 -12.90
N ARG A 25 4.61 -4.94 -12.00
CA ARG A 25 3.49 -4.05 -11.71
C ARG A 25 3.57 -3.54 -10.28
N TRP A 26 3.20 -2.28 -10.08
CA TRP A 26 2.98 -1.72 -8.76
C TRP A 26 1.76 -2.37 -8.13
N VAL A 27 1.93 -2.81 -6.90
CA VAL A 27 0.88 -3.43 -6.09
C VAL A 27 0.86 -2.81 -4.70
N MET A 28 -0.31 -2.77 -4.09
CA MET A 28 -0.44 -2.69 -2.63
C MET A 28 -0.76 -4.09 -2.12
N GLU A 29 0.06 -4.61 -1.21
CA GLU A 29 -0.19 -5.88 -0.54
C GLU A 29 -0.63 -5.63 0.90
N THR A 30 -1.63 -6.38 1.33
CA THR A 30 -2.05 -6.50 2.73
C THR A 30 -1.59 -7.86 3.23
N LEU A 31 -0.78 -7.85 4.28
CA LEU A 31 -0.28 -9.05 4.94
C LEU A 31 -0.91 -9.16 6.33
N ASP A 32 -1.06 -10.40 6.79
CA ASP A 32 -1.33 -10.71 8.19
C ASP A 32 -0.11 -10.33 9.05
N TRP A 33 -0.30 -9.51 10.08
CA TRP A 33 0.80 -8.97 10.89
C TRP A 33 1.55 -10.06 11.67
N ASP A 34 0.85 -11.12 12.12
CA ASP A 34 1.47 -12.20 12.89
C ASP A 34 2.28 -13.16 12.03
N THR A 35 1.71 -13.51 10.88
CA THR A 35 2.20 -14.63 10.07
C THR A 35 2.94 -14.19 8.82
N GLY A 36 2.82 -12.91 8.44
CA GLY A 36 3.32 -12.38 7.18
C GLY A 36 2.60 -12.92 5.94
N LYS A 37 1.55 -13.75 6.10
CA LYS A 37 0.81 -14.32 4.97
C LYS A 37 0.04 -13.24 4.23
N THR A 38 0.07 -13.29 2.90
CA THR A 38 -0.73 -12.39 2.06
C THR A 38 -2.22 -12.59 2.32
N ARG A 39 -2.91 -11.51 2.67
CA ARG A 39 -4.36 -11.44 2.79
C ARG A 39 -5.00 -10.87 1.53
N ALA A 40 -4.38 -9.86 0.92
CA ALA A 40 -4.86 -9.25 -0.31
C ALA A 40 -3.71 -8.66 -1.14
N VAL A 41 -3.94 -8.56 -2.46
CA VAL A 41 -3.05 -7.89 -3.42
C VAL A 41 -3.91 -7.01 -4.31
N TYR A 42 -3.62 -5.72 -4.33
CA TYR A 42 -4.28 -4.73 -5.19
C TYR A 42 -3.31 -4.26 -6.27
N THR A 43 -3.56 -4.66 -7.51
CA THR A 43 -2.75 -4.22 -8.66
C THR A 43 -3.06 -2.78 -9.02
N LEU A 44 -2.05 -1.91 -8.96
CA LEU A 44 -2.16 -0.49 -9.29
C LEU A 44 -1.87 -0.26 -10.78
N GLY A 45 -0.87 -0.94 -11.32
CA GLY A 45 -0.50 -0.92 -12.74
C GLY A 45 1.00 -0.77 -12.97
N SER A 46 1.43 -0.57 -14.22
CA SER A 46 2.85 -0.50 -14.59
C SER A 46 3.43 0.91 -14.67
N SER A 47 2.60 1.95 -14.55
CA SER A 47 3.05 3.34 -14.67
C SER A 47 3.86 3.79 -13.46
N ALA A 48 4.92 4.58 -13.68
CA ALA A 48 5.71 5.19 -12.63
C ALA A 48 4.90 6.14 -11.70
N ARG A 49 3.70 6.57 -12.12
CA ARG A 49 2.77 7.35 -11.27
C ARG A 49 2.31 6.62 -10.00
N PHE A 50 2.52 5.31 -9.93
CA PHE A 50 2.20 4.47 -8.77
C PHE A 50 3.38 4.25 -7.83
N ASN A 51 4.57 4.74 -8.19
CA ASN A 51 5.76 4.61 -7.37
C ASN A 51 5.63 5.49 -6.11
N PRO A 52 5.72 4.91 -4.89
CA PRO A 52 5.65 5.67 -3.66
C PRO A 52 6.91 6.53 -3.45
N ILE A 53 6.73 7.82 -3.17
CA ILE A 53 7.84 8.74 -2.89
C ILE A 53 7.94 9.01 -1.39
N MET A 54 9.03 8.53 -0.77
CA MET A 54 9.62 8.98 0.51
C MET A 54 8.68 9.28 1.70
N LEU A 55 7.44 8.79 1.68
CA LEU A 55 6.46 8.98 2.74
C LEU A 55 5.81 7.64 3.11
N ALA A 56 5.36 7.57 4.36
CA ALA A 56 4.60 6.44 4.85
C ALA A 56 3.26 6.35 4.11
N LEU A 57 2.88 5.13 3.77
CA LEU A 57 1.49 4.77 3.52
C LEU A 57 0.67 5.14 4.77
N GLN A 58 -0.48 5.76 4.59
CA GLN A 58 -1.40 6.07 5.70
C GLN A 58 -2.74 5.41 5.45
N ILE A 59 -3.45 5.10 6.53
CA ILE A 59 -4.81 4.60 6.49
C ILE A 59 -5.73 5.71 6.99
N LEU A 60 -6.64 6.16 6.14
CA LEU A 60 -7.66 7.13 6.49
C LEU A 60 -8.69 6.53 7.47
N PRO A 61 -9.47 7.36 8.20
CA PRO A 61 -10.47 6.87 9.15
C PRO A 61 -11.52 5.93 8.55
N ASN A 62 -11.81 6.04 7.26
CA ASN A 62 -12.72 5.16 6.54
C ASN A 62 -12.09 3.83 6.08
N GLY A 63 -10.81 3.61 6.40
CA GLY A 63 -10.04 2.43 6.02
C GLY A 63 -9.28 2.58 4.69
N ASP A 64 -9.41 3.69 3.98
CA ASP A 64 -8.78 3.85 2.68
C ASP A 64 -7.27 4.13 2.80
N PRO A 65 -6.42 3.44 2.00
CA PRO A 65 -5.00 3.74 1.93
C PRO A 65 -4.71 5.01 1.11
N ILE A 66 -3.81 5.86 1.61
CA ILE A 66 -3.24 6.99 0.87
C ILE A 66 -1.71 6.99 0.92
N PHE A 67 -1.08 7.37 -0.19
CA PHE A 67 0.38 7.58 -0.23
C PHE A 67 0.78 8.57 -1.32
N ALA A 68 1.92 9.23 -1.12
CA ALA A 68 2.46 10.18 -2.10
C ALA A 68 3.13 9.44 -3.27
N THR A 69 2.94 9.97 -4.48
CA THR A 69 3.55 9.44 -5.70
C THR A 69 4.10 10.56 -6.58
N PHE A 70 4.77 10.18 -7.67
CA PHE A 70 5.16 11.15 -8.71
C PHE A 70 3.89 11.74 -9.33
N GLY A 71 3.61 13.01 -9.02
CA GLY A 71 2.49 13.76 -9.56
C GLY A 71 1.30 13.95 -8.62
N GLY A 72 1.38 13.54 -7.34
CA GLY A 72 0.36 13.87 -6.36
C GLY A 72 0.19 12.83 -5.25
N ILE A 73 -1.06 12.64 -4.82
CA ILE A 73 -1.45 11.67 -3.81
C ILE A 73 -2.27 10.57 -4.50
N MET A 74 -1.89 9.33 -4.26
CA MET A 74 -2.71 8.17 -4.58
C MET A 74 -3.67 7.91 -3.43
N HIS A 75 -4.96 7.75 -3.76
CA HIS A 75 -6.01 7.35 -2.82
C HIS A 75 -6.68 6.08 -3.35
N LEU A 76 -6.46 4.96 -2.65
CA LEU A 76 -7.14 3.70 -2.94
C LEU A 76 -8.48 3.68 -2.20
N LYS A 77 -9.58 3.70 -2.95
CA LYS A 77 -10.93 3.60 -2.40
C LYS A 77 -11.32 2.13 -2.27
N LEU A 78 -11.12 1.58 -1.09
CA LEU A 78 -11.41 0.16 -0.81
C LEU A 78 -12.64 0.02 0.10
N GLY A 79 -12.93 1.04 0.93
CA GLY A 79 -13.88 0.90 2.02
C GLY A 79 -13.36 -0.05 3.10
N HIS A 80 -14.04 -0.12 4.24
CA HIS A 80 -13.64 -0.85 5.46
C HIS A 80 -12.65 -2.02 5.26
N LEU A 81 -11.34 -1.72 5.35
CA LEU A 81 -10.26 -2.71 5.50
C LEU A 81 -10.23 -3.29 6.92
#